data_AF-A0AAV5R7T5-F1
#
_entry.id   AF-A0AAV5R7T5-F1
#
_cell.length_a   1.000
_cell.length_b   1.000
_cell.length_c   1.000
_cell.angle_alpha   90.00
_cell.angle_beta   90.00
_cell.angle_gamma   90.00
#
_symmetry.space_group_name_H-M   'P 1'
#
loop_
_entity.id
_entity.type
_entity.pdbx_description
1 polymer ?
#
loop_
_entity_poly.entity_id
_entity_poly.type
_entity_poly.pdbx_seq_one_letter_code
_entity_poly.pdbx_strand_id
1 'polypeptide(L)'
;MVKILDVDTSKLAKHVECQRGYEGYEKYGVAMNVDHLRNSVNIDDANQGSAIKLKQVAPCINEYSKAPSGHRATTNWNIFRSSVIESKWTNSEDGNGKFYNLTVLEKHPYSTQTFVPMGRLSDEDAYIVNVAPDKDGQPDYEKVESYFFKGNTAVTYNVNTWHSPMVVLGKTTDFCVVTNENDVGEENCVEVFYNPGIKIHVRGL
;
A
#
# COMPACT_ATOMS: atom_id res chain seq x y z
N MET A 1 10.65 -11.49 7.09
CA MET A 1 9.19 -11.64 7.21
C MET A 1 8.92 -12.64 8.30
N VAL A 2 8.06 -12.27 9.25
CA VAL A 2 7.56 -13.17 10.28
C VAL A 2 6.05 -13.21 10.20
N LYS A 3 5.51 -14.41 9.98
CA LYS A 3 4.10 -14.68 10.13
C LYS A 3 3.74 -14.69 11.61
N ILE A 4 2.89 -13.76 12.02
CA ILE A 4 2.46 -13.61 13.42
C ILE A 4 1.22 -14.48 13.70
N LEU A 5 0.26 -14.55 12.78
CA LEU A 5 -1.04 -15.16 13.05
C LEU A 5 -1.77 -15.64 11.78
N ASP A 6 -2.61 -16.66 11.94
CA ASP A 6 -3.70 -17.03 11.04
C ASP A 6 -5.04 -16.67 11.70
N VAL A 7 -5.83 -15.82 11.05
CA VAL A 7 -7.12 -15.35 11.53
C VAL A 7 -8.25 -16.02 10.74
N ASP A 8 -9.18 -16.67 11.46
CA ASP A 8 -10.42 -17.18 10.88
C ASP A 8 -11.38 -16.03 10.60
N THR A 9 -11.67 -15.77 9.32
CA THR A 9 -12.63 -14.74 8.90
C THR A 9 -13.92 -15.34 8.33
N SER A 10 -14.21 -16.62 8.58
CA SER A 10 -15.38 -17.32 8.05
C SER A 10 -16.72 -16.65 8.43
N LYS A 11 -16.73 -15.86 9.52
CA LYS A 11 -17.88 -15.09 9.99
C LYS A 11 -17.97 -13.67 9.43
N LEU A 12 -16.96 -13.20 8.69
CA LEU A 12 -16.97 -11.89 8.05
C LEU A 12 -17.87 -11.93 6.81
N ALA A 13 -19.15 -11.59 7.00
CA ALA A 13 -20.14 -11.60 5.92
C ALA A 13 -20.04 -10.38 4.97
N LYS A 14 -19.29 -9.36 5.36
CA LYS A 14 -19.21 -8.07 4.65
C LYS A 14 -18.05 -8.07 3.66
N HIS A 15 -18.23 -7.41 2.52
CA HIS A 15 -17.11 -7.02 1.66
C HIS A 15 -16.72 -5.57 1.93
N VAL A 16 -15.49 -5.21 1.58
CA VAL A 16 -14.99 -3.84 1.59
C VAL A 16 -15.15 -3.27 0.18
N GLU A 17 -15.78 -2.12 0.04
CA GLU A 17 -15.83 -1.42 -1.25
C GLU A 17 -14.51 -0.69 -1.48
N CYS A 18 -13.86 -0.96 -2.61
CA CYS A 18 -12.65 -0.25 -3.02
C CYS A 18 -13.02 1.15 -3.49
N GLN A 19 -12.49 2.13 -2.78
CA GLN A 19 -12.76 3.55 -3.01
C GLN A 19 -11.90 4.07 -4.16
N ARG A 20 -12.48 4.95 -4.98
CA ARG A 20 -11.73 5.72 -5.98
C ARG A 20 -11.48 7.11 -5.44
N GLY A 21 -10.21 7.53 -5.45
CA GLY A 21 -9.79 8.81 -4.88
C GLY A 21 -8.83 8.62 -3.72
N TYR A 22 -8.49 9.73 -3.08
CA TYR A 22 -7.41 9.82 -2.10
C TYR A 22 -7.91 10.00 -0.66
N GLU A 23 -9.17 10.39 -0.49
CA GLU A 23 -9.77 10.71 0.82
C GLU A 23 -9.78 9.48 1.73
N GLY A 24 -9.29 9.65 2.95
CA GLY A 24 -9.15 8.60 3.96
C GLY A 24 -7.78 7.94 3.97
N TYR A 25 -7.06 7.91 2.84
CA TYR A 25 -5.74 7.26 2.76
C TYR A 25 -4.67 8.02 3.57
N GLU A 26 -4.86 9.32 3.81
CA GLU A 26 -3.92 10.17 4.57
C GLU A 26 -3.66 9.68 6.00
N LYS A 27 -4.56 8.86 6.56
CA LYS A 27 -4.37 8.21 7.87
C LYS A 27 -3.26 7.16 7.85
N TYR A 28 -3.05 6.54 6.69
CA TYR A 28 -2.19 5.37 6.50
C TYR A 28 -0.86 5.72 5.84
N GLY A 29 -0.81 6.86 5.14
CA GLY A 29 0.39 7.36 4.48
C GLY A 29 0.09 8.48 3.49
N VAL A 30 0.80 8.50 2.37
CA VAL A 30 0.64 9.54 1.34
C VAL A 30 0.53 8.93 -0.04
N ALA A 31 -0.53 9.26 -0.76
CA ALA A 31 -0.66 8.99 -2.18
C ALA A 31 -0.06 10.19 -2.95
N MET A 32 1.16 10.04 -3.44
CA MET A 32 1.89 11.09 -4.13
C MET A 32 1.42 11.22 -5.58
N ASN A 33 0.61 12.24 -5.82
CA ASN A 33 0.19 12.68 -7.14
C ASN A 33 0.12 14.22 -7.17
N VAL A 34 0.59 14.84 -8.26
CA VAL A 34 0.67 16.30 -8.35
C VAL A 34 -0.71 16.95 -8.26
N ASP A 35 -1.69 16.45 -9.02
CA ASP A 35 -3.03 17.03 -9.04
C ASP A 35 -3.77 16.85 -7.72
N HIS A 36 -3.51 15.74 -7.03
CA HIS A 36 -4.03 15.52 -5.68
C HIS A 36 -3.44 16.50 -4.67
N LEU A 37 -2.11 16.68 -4.66
CA LEU A 37 -1.41 17.35 -3.58
C LEU A 37 -1.20 18.85 -3.80
N ARG A 38 -1.35 19.36 -5.02
CA ARG A 38 -0.97 20.74 -5.36
C ARG A 38 -1.67 21.84 -4.53
N ASN A 39 -2.80 21.53 -3.91
CA ASN A 39 -3.56 22.46 -3.08
C ASN A 39 -3.34 22.24 -1.56
N SER A 40 -2.61 21.20 -1.15
CA SER A 40 -2.41 20.82 0.25
C SER A 40 -0.96 20.92 0.72
N VAL A 41 -0.02 21.21 -0.19
CA VAL A 41 1.41 21.30 0.12
C VAL A 41 2.03 22.58 -0.43
N ASN A 42 3.16 22.97 0.15
CA ASN A 42 3.93 24.10 -0.35
C ASN A 42 4.55 23.76 -1.72
N ILE A 43 4.47 24.70 -2.65
CA ILE A 43 5.02 24.59 -4.00
C ILE A 43 6.05 25.70 -4.22
N ASP A 44 7.24 25.33 -4.68
CA ASP A 44 8.22 26.27 -5.23
C ASP A 44 8.26 26.14 -6.76
N ASP A 45 8.54 27.24 -7.45
CA ASP A 45 9.00 27.17 -8.84
C ASP A 45 10.41 26.58 -8.90
N ALA A 46 10.66 25.79 -9.95
CA ALA A 46 11.93 25.14 -10.20
C ALA A 46 12.29 25.23 -11.69
N ASN A 47 13.54 24.89 -12.03
CA ASN A 47 14.03 24.81 -13.41
C ASN A 47 13.70 26.06 -14.24
N GLN A 48 13.99 27.24 -13.69
CA GLN A 48 13.76 28.54 -14.34
C GLN A 48 12.29 28.73 -14.78
N GLY A 49 11.32 28.22 -14.02
CA GLY A 49 9.89 28.34 -14.28
C GLY A 49 9.28 27.24 -15.15
N SER A 50 10.07 26.23 -15.55
CA SER A 50 9.57 25.09 -16.34
C SER A 50 9.07 23.92 -15.49
N ALA A 51 9.28 23.95 -14.18
CA ALA A 51 8.84 22.90 -13.27
C ALA A 51 8.29 23.49 -11.97
N ILE A 52 7.38 22.74 -11.35
CA ILE A 52 6.95 22.97 -9.98
C ILE A 52 7.53 21.90 -9.06
N LYS A 53 7.89 22.28 -7.85
CA LYS A 53 8.37 21.37 -6.81
C LYS A 53 7.38 21.37 -5.65
N LEU A 54 6.59 20.30 -5.55
CA LEU A 54 5.80 20.02 -4.35
C LEU A 54 6.76 19.58 -3.24
N LYS A 55 6.78 20.32 -2.13
CA LYS A 55 7.81 20.15 -1.09
C LYS A 55 7.38 19.13 -0.05
N GLN A 56 8.30 18.22 0.29
CA GLN A 56 8.19 17.32 1.45
C GLN A 56 6.86 16.56 1.50
N VAL A 57 6.36 16.11 0.34
CA VAL A 57 5.03 15.50 0.21
C VAL A 57 4.85 14.22 1.01
N ALA A 58 5.89 13.40 1.12
CA ALA A 58 5.89 12.17 1.90
C ALA A 58 7.21 12.06 2.68
N PRO A 59 7.18 11.58 3.93
CA PRO A 59 8.39 11.36 4.70
C PRO A 59 9.08 10.06 4.27
N CYS A 60 10.41 10.00 4.45
CA CYS A 60 11.18 8.75 4.40
C CYS A 60 11.77 8.53 5.80
N ILE A 61 11.12 7.70 6.60
CA ILE A 61 11.41 7.54 8.03
C ILE A 61 12.14 6.22 8.27
N ASN A 62 13.24 6.29 9.04
CA ASN A 62 14.00 5.15 9.54
C ASN A 62 14.00 5.19 11.08
N GLU A 63 13.30 4.25 11.70
CA GLU A 63 13.20 4.12 13.16
C GLU A 63 13.92 2.88 13.71
N TYR A 64 14.84 2.27 12.97
CA TYR A 64 15.54 1.06 13.43
C TYR A 64 16.40 1.27 14.67
N SER A 65 16.66 2.52 15.07
CA SER A 65 17.24 2.82 16.39
C SER A 65 16.33 2.37 17.56
N LYS A 66 15.05 2.12 17.31
CA LYS A 66 14.07 1.58 18.26
C LYS A 66 13.95 0.04 18.20
N ALA A 67 14.60 -0.60 17.21
CA ALA A 67 14.51 -2.04 17.02
C ALA A 67 15.30 -2.80 18.09
N PRO A 68 14.78 -3.92 18.63
CA PRO A 68 15.38 -4.62 19.78
C PRO A 68 16.74 -5.23 19.48
N SER A 69 17.04 -5.58 18.22
CA SER A 69 18.34 -6.13 17.83
C SER A 69 19.48 -5.11 18.01
N GLY A 70 19.19 -3.82 17.90
CA GLY A 70 20.20 -2.76 17.78
C GLY A 70 20.96 -2.78 16.43
N HIS A 71 20.54 -3.60 15.46
CA HIS A 71 21.19 -3.68 14.16
C HIS A 71 20.88 -2.45 13.30
N ARG A 72 21.91 -1.94 12.64
CA ARG A 72 21.81 -0.74 11.80
C ARG A 72 21.06 -1.06 10.50
N ALA A 73 20.05 -0.26 10.18
CA ALA A 73 19.39 -0.30 8.88
C ALA A 73 20.07 0.61 7.84
N THR A 74 19.84 0.30 6.57
CA THR A 74 20.17 1.14 5.41
C THR A 74 18.91 1.50 4.64
N THR A 75 18.89 2.70 4.04
CA THR A 75 17.86 3.07 3.07
C THR A 75 18.20 2.46 1.73
N ASN A 76 17.30 1.62 1.21
CA ASN A 76 17.51 0.84 -0.01
C ASN A 76 16.52 1.27 -1.08
N TRP A 77 17.01 1.33 -2.31
CA TRP A 77 16.18 1.36 -3.51
C TRP A 77 16.06 -0.07 -4.04
N ASN A 78 14.84 -0.56 -4.14
CA ASN A 78 14.51 -1.89 -4.61
C ASN A 78 13.65 -1.79 -5.89
N ILE A 79 13.61 -2.87 -6.66
CA ILE A 79 12.68 -3.00 -7.80
C ILE A 79 11.79 -4.20 -7.54
N PHE A 80 10.48 -3.98 -7.63
CA PHE A 80 9.48 -5.03 -7.50
C PHE A 80 8.78 -5.22 -8.84
N ARG A 81 8.87 -6.42 -9.42
CA ARG A 81 8.03 -6.84 -10.55
C ARG A 81 6.80 -7.55 -10.02
N SER A 82 5.69 -6.83 -9.95
CA SER A 82 4.44 -7.35 -9.38
C SER A 82 3.50 -7.83 -10.48
N SER A 83 3.01 -9.06 -10.38
CA SER A 83 2.11 -9.70 -11.36
C SER A 83 0.70 -9.85 -10.79
N VAL A 84 -0.30 -9.88 -11.68
CA VAL A 84 -1.69 -10.17 -11.30
C VAL A 84 -1.77 -11.61 -10.78
N ILE A 85 -2.41 -11.81 -9.63
CA ILE A 85 -2.68 -13.15 -9.07
C ILE A 85 -4.12 -13.52 -9.41
N GLU A 86 -4.34 -14.06 -10.61
CA GLU A 86 -5.68 -14.33 -11.16
C GLU A 86 -6.57 -15.17 -10.23
N SER A 87 -6.00 -16.12 -9.50
CA SER A 87 -6.74 -16.97 -8.54
C SER A 87 -7.32 -16.22 -7.35
N LYS A 88 -6.90 -14.98 -7.09
CA LYS A 88 -7.48 -14.12 -6.05
C LYS A 88 -8.65 -13.28 -6.56
N TRP A 89 -9.00 -13.34 -7.84
CA TRP A 89 -10.07 -12.55 -8.43
C TRP A 89 -11.27 -13.40 -8.83
N THR A 90 -12.47 -12.91 -8.52
CA THR A 90 -13.74 -13.50 -8.98
C THR A 90 -14.66 -12.41 -9.49
N ASN A 91 -15.41 -12.66 -10.57
CA ASN A 91 -16.39 -11.69 -11.04
C ASN A 91 -17.50 -11.48 -10.00
N SER A 92 -18.00 -10.24 -9.90
CA SER A 92 -19.22 -9.94 -9.15
C SER A 92 -20.44 -10.57 -9.83
N GLU A 93 -21.43 -10.99 -9.03
CA GLU A 93 -22.65 -11.62 -9.55
C GLU A 93 -23.53 -10.63 -10.35
N ASP A 94 -23.47 -9.35 -10.00
CA ASP A 94 -24.20 -8.28 -10.69
C ASP A 94 -23.47 -7.75 -11.94
N GLY A 95 -22.28 -8.30 -12.24
CA GLY A 95 -21.45 -7.89 -13.36
C GLY A 95 -20.80 -6.52 -13.21
N ASN A 96 -20.90 -5.88 -12.04
CA ASN A 96 -20.40 -4.53 -11.78
C ASN A 96 -19.01 -4.54 -11.13
N GLY A 97 -18.07 -5.30 -11.71
CA GLY A 97 -16.69 -5.38 -11.27
C GLY A 97 -16.28 -6.75 -10.76
N LYS A 98 -15.24 -6.79 -9.91
CA LYS A 98 -14.64 -8.03 -9.41
C LYS A 98 -14.39 -7.97 -7.91
N PHE A 99 -14.36 -9.12 -7.26
CA PHE A 99 -13.89 -9.29 -5.90
C PHE A 99 -12.44 -9.76 -5.88
N TYR A 100 -11.59 -9.06 -5.14
CA TYR A 100 -10.25 -9.52 -4.75
C TYR A 100 -10.30 -10.19 -3.38
N ASN A 101 -9.68 -11.36 -3.25
CA ASN A 101 -9.57 -12.08 -1.99
C ASN A 101 -8.27 -11.70 -1.25
N LEU A 102 -8.39 -10.79 -0.28
CA LEU A 102 -7.29 -10.32 0.55
C LEU A 102 -6.97 -11.35 1.65
N THR A 103 -5.85 -12.04 1.50
CA THR A 103 -5.46 -13.15 2.40
C THR A 103 -4.33 -12.82 3.35
N VAL A 104 -3.72 -11.64 3.22
CA VAL A 104 -2.57 -11.23 4.04
C VAL A 104 -2.52 -9.71 4.16
N LEU A 105 -2.24 -9.22 5.36
CA LEU A 105 -1.79 -7.86 5.63
C LEU A 105 -0.42 -7.94 6.29
N GLU A 106 0.46 -7.02 5.92
CA GLU A 106 1.82 -6.87 6.42
C GLU A 106 2.04 -5.46 6.96
N LYS A 107 3.09 -5.28 7.75
CA LYS A 107 3.58 -3.95 8.13
C LYS A 107 5.10 -3.94 8.31
N HIS A 108 5.67 -2.75 8.21
CA HIS A 108 7.07 -2.44 8.45
C HIS A 108 7.20 -1.66 9.77
N PRO A 109 7.55 -2.30 10.90
CA PRO A 109 7.49 -1.67 12.23
C PRO A 109 8.37 -0.42 12.39
N TYR A 110 9.45 -0.32 11.62
CA TYR A 110 10.47 0.73 11.79
C TYR A 110 10.78 1.52 10.50
N SER A 111 9.98 1.38 9.44
CA SER A 111 10.21 2.08 8.19
C SER A 111 8.92 2.52 7.51
N THR A 112 8.95 3.69 6.89
CA THR A 112 8.04 3.97 5.77
C THR A 112 8.42 3.07 4.60
N GLN A 113 7.45 2.73 3.75
CA GLN A 113 7.72 2.05 2.49
C GLN A 113 7.00 2.77 1.35
N THR A 114 7.75 3.11 0.31
CA THR A 114 7.24 3.85 -0.85
C THR A 114 7.30 2.99 -2.09
N PHE A 115 6.19 2.89 -2.84
CA PHE A 115 6.12 2.28 -4.16
C PHE A 115 5.84 3.35 -5.22
N VAL A 116 6.69 3.42 -6.23
CA VAL A 116 6.53 4.30 -7.41
C VAL A 116 6.31 3.43 -8.64
N PRO A 117 5.10 3.41 -9.24
CA PRO A 117 4.84 2.62 -10.43
C PRO A 117 5.70 3.10 -11.61
N MET A 118 6.22 2.15 -12.38
CA MET A 118 7.03 2.39 -13.57
C MET A 118 6.35 1.80 -14.80
N GLY A 119 6.23 2.58 -15.87
CA GLY A 119 5.71 2.11 -17.16
C GLY A 119 4.19 1.93 -17.25
N ARG A 120 3.42 2.47 -16.30
CA ARG A 120 1.95 2.57 -16.39
C ARG A 120 1.53 3.91 -16.95
N LEU A 121 0.39 3.95 -17.66
CA LEU A 121 -0.18 5.21 -18.13
C LEU A 121 -0.79 6.00 -16.97
N SER A 122 -0.84 7.32 -17.09
CA SER A 122 -1.28 8.20 -16.01
C SER A 122 -2.77 8.09 -15.71
N ASP A 123 -3.58 7.76 -16.71
CA ASP A 123 -5.01 7.59 -16.61
C ASP A 123 -5.43 6.14 -16.35
N GLU A 124 -4.50 5.20 -16.50
CA GLU A 124 -4.71 3.76 -16.36
C GLU A 124 -4.84 3.35 -14.90
N ASP A 125 -5.92 2.62 -14.67
CA ASP A 125 -6.24 1.90 -13.47
C ASP A 125 -5.16 0.83 -13.17
N ALA A 126 -4.30 1.08 -12.17
CA ALA A 126 -3.00 0.39 -12.09
C ALA A 126 -2.90 -0.63 -10.96
N TYR A 127 -3.35 -0.27 -9.76
CA TYR A 127 -3.26 -1.12 -8.57
C TYR A 127 -4.28 -0.69 -7.51
N ILE A 128 -4.58 -1.59 -6.58
CA ILE A 128 -5.29 -1.26 -5.35
C ILE A 128 -4.33 -1.38 -4.16
N VAL A 129 -4.56 -0.56 -3.14
CA VAL A 129 -3.91 -0.69 -1.84
C VAL A 129 -4.99 -0.99 -0.80
N ASN A 130 -4.74 -2.01 0.02
CA ASN A 130 -5.61 -2.38 1.12
C ASN A 130 -4.87 -2.06 2.41
N VAL A 131 -5.52 -1.37 3.34
CA VAL A 131 -4.92 -0.92 4.60
C VAL A 131 -5.87 -1.19 5.75
N ALA A 132 -5.34 -1.31 6.97
CA ALA A 132 -6.15 -1.47 8.17
C ALA A 132 -5.57 -0.63 9.32
N PRO A 133 -6.41 -0.12 10.23
CA PRO A 133 -5.92 0.43 11.47
C PRO A 133 -5.31 -0.68 12.34
N ASP A 134 -4.39 -0.31 13.23
CA ASP A 134 -3.85 -1.23 14.23
C ASP A 134 -4.82 -1.33 15.42
N LYS A 135 -5.00 -2.56 15.92
CA LYS A 135 -5.75 -2.93 17.11
C LYS A 135 -4.90 -3.91 17.91
N ASP A 136 -4.31 -3.39 18.99
CA ASP A 136 -3.48 -4.17 19.92
C ASP A 136 -2.32 -4.91 19.25
N GLY A 137 -1.65 -4.26 18.28
CA GLY A 137 -0.51 -4.81 17.56
C GLY A 137 -0.87 -5.73 16.41
N GLN A 138 -2.17 -5.84 16.06
CA GLN A 138 -2.70 -6.61 14.92
C GLN A 138 -3.54 -5.71 14.02
N PRO A 139 -3.75 -6.07 12.75
CA PRO A 139 -4.68 -5.34 11.87
C PRO A 139 -6.12 -5.51 12.35
N ASP A 140 -6.86 -4.39 12.50
CA ASP A 140 -8.31 -4.39 12.69
C ASP A 140 -9.00 -4.76 11.36
N TYR A 141 -9.03 -6.06 11.06
CA TYR A 141 -9.48 -6.58 9.77
C TYR A 141 -10.96 -6.30 9.47
N GLU A 142 -11.77 -5.97 10.48
CA GLU A 142 -13.15 -5.54 10.31
C GLU A 142 -13.27 -4.10 9.78
N LYS A 143 -12.17 -3.33 9.81
CA LYS A 143 -12.08 -1.94 9.36
C LYS A 143 -11.04 -1.75 8.24
N VAL A 144 -10.85 -2.78 7.43
CA VAL A 144 -10.03 -2.66 6.21
C VAL A 144 -10.64 -1.58 5.32
N GLU A 145 -9.78 -0.68 4.83
CA GLU A 145 -10.09 0.27 3.77
C GLU A 145 -9.29 -0.13 2.51
N SER A 146 -9.89 0.04 1.33
CA SER A 146 -9.22 -0.24 0.06
C SER A 146 -9.32 0.97 -0.85
N TYR A 147 -8.21 1.32 -1.51
CA TYR A 147 -8.12 2.48 -2.39
C TYR A 147 -7.57 2.09 -3.75
N PHE A 148 -8.17 2.70 -4.75
CA PHE A 148 -7.85 2.53 -6.15
C PHE A 148 -6.88 3.62 -6.61
N PHE A 149 -5.73 3.25 -7.18
CA PHE A 149 -4.76 4.21 -7.71
C PHE A 149 -4.34 3.95 -9.16
N LYS A 150 -4.03 5.06 -9.83
CA LYS A 150 -3.61 5.09 -11.23
C LYS A 150 -2.10 5.04 -11.39
N GLY A 151 -1.63 4.80 -12.61
CA GLY A 151 -0.20 4.67 -12.92
C GLY A 151 0.67 5.91 -12.66
N ASN A 152 0.08 7.08 -12.43
CA ASN A 152 0.77 8.32 -12.05
C ASN A 152 0.73 8.63 -10.55
N THR A 153 0.31 7.68 -9.72
CA THR A 153 0.26 7.84 -8.27
C THR A 153 1.33 6.95 -7.68
N ALA A 154 2.22 7.50 -6.85
CA ALA A 154 3.07 6.71 -5.99
C ALA A 154 2.41 6.63 -4.60
N VAL A 155 2.68 5.56 -3.83
CA VAL A 155 2.13 5.41 -2.48
C VAL A 155 3.26 5.26 -1.48
N THR A 156 3.18 5.97 -0.37
CA THR A 156 4.01 5.75 0.81
C THR A 156 3.11 5.27 1.93
N TYR A 157 3.48 4.19 2.60
CA TYR A 157 2.89 3.78 3.88
C TYR A 157 3.68 4.41 5.02
N ASN A 158 2.97 4.89 6.05
CA ASN A 158 3.59 5.33 7.30
C ASN A 158 4.30 4.14 8.00
N VAL A 159 5.24 4.47 8.89
CA VAL A 159 5.84 3.48 9.79
C VAL A 159 4.74 2.73 10.53
N ASN A 160 4.87 1.40 10.61
CA ASN A 160 3.96 0.52 11.36
C ASN A 160 2.50 0.50 10.84
N THR A 161 2.23 0.97 9.61
CA THR A 161 0.92 0.84 8.95
C THR A 161 0.70 -0.57 8.42
N TRP A 162 -0.45 -1.18 8.74
CA TRP A 162 -0.90 -2.42 8.10
C TRP A 162 -1.39 -2.16 6.68
N HIS A 163 -0.84 -2.91 5.73
CA HIS A 163 -1.19 -2.83 4.32
C HIS A 163 -1.04 -4.20 3.64
N SER A 164 -1.67 -4.40 2.48
CA SER A 164 -1.44 -5.62 1.70
C SER A 164 -0.14 -5.53 0.90
N PRO A 165 0.51 -6.67 0.58
CA PRO A 165 1.43 -6.74 -0.55
C PRO A 165 0.80 -6.15 -1.83
N MET A 166 1.62 -5.70 -2.78
CA MET A 166 1.09 -4.95 -3.94
C MET A 166 0.12 -5.76 -4.79
N VAL A 167 -1.06 -5.18 -5.04
CA VAL A 167 -2.13 -5.77 -5.84
C VAL A 167 -2.28 -5.01 -7.15
N VAL A 168 -1.58 -5.47 -8.19
CA VAL A 168 -1.63 -4.87 -9.53
C VAL A 168 -2.87 -5.30 -10.32
N LEU A 169 -3.29 -4.44 -11.25
CA LEU A 169 -4.48 -4.63 -12.08
C LEU A 169 -4.12 -4.72 -13.56
N GLY A 170 -4.77 -5.66 -14.26
CA GLY A 170 -4.76 -5.82 -15.71
C GLY A 170 -3.46 -6.34 -16.32
N LYS A 171 -2.30 -5.92 -15.80
CA LYS A 171 -0.98 -6.35 -16.27
C LYS A 171 0.08 -6.21 -15.17
N THR A 172 1.18 -6.95 -15.35
CA THR A 172 2.39 -6.83 -14.54
C THR A 172 2.88 -5.37 -14.49
N THR A 173 3.25 -4.91 -13.31
CA THR A 173 3.74 -3.55 -13.06
C THR A 173 5.04 -3.62 -12.29
N ASP A 174 6.05 -2.91 -12.78
CA ASP A 174 7.31 -2.72 -12.05
C ASP A 174 7.16 -1.52 -11.12
N PHE A 175 7.68 -1.61 -9.91
CA PHE A 175 7.73 -0.51 -8.94
C PHE A 175 9.16 -0.24 -8.53
N CYS A 176 9.54 1.03 -8.52
CA CYS A 176 10.70 1.49 -7.79
C CYS A 176 10.28 1.65 -6.33
N VAL A 177 11.02 1.03 -5.41
CA VAL A 177 10.63 0.92 -4.00
C VAL A 177 11.70 1.51 -3.10
N VAL A 178 11.30 2.36 -2.15
CA VAL A 178 12.19 2.88 -1.11
C VAL A 178 11.74 2.35 0.24
N THR A 179 12.66 1.73 0.97
CA THR A 179 12.43 1.25 2.33
C THR A 179 13.74 1.26 3.12
N ASN A 180 13.65 1.23 4.45
CA ASN A 180 14.77 0.99 5.33
C ASN A 180 14.71 -0.45 5.84
N GLU A 181 15.83 -1.15 5.78
CA GLU A 181 15.93 -2.56 6.17
C GLU A 181 17.25 -2.80 6.88
N ASN A 182 17.26 -3.74 7.83
CA ASN A 182 18.47 -4.34 8.36
C ASN A 182 18.54 -5.84 8.00
N ASP A 183 19.51 -6.55 8.55
CA ASP A 183 19.73 -7.98 8.36
C ASP A 183 18.82 -8.88 9.23
N VAL A 184 17.92 -8.29 10.04
CA VAL A 184 16.98 -8.99 10.91
C VAL A 184 15.59 -8.98 10.29
N GLY A 185 15.28 -10.04 9.54
CA GLY A 185 14.06 -10.12 8.73
C GLY A 185 12.73 -9.94 9.49
N GLU A 186 12.71 -10.20 10.79
CA GLU A 186 11.55 -10.02 11.68
C GLU A 186 11.25 -8.55 12.01
N GLU A 187 12.30 -7.74 12.05
CA GLU A 187 12.20 -6.29 12.29
C GLU A 187 11.85 -5.55 11.00
N ASN A 188 12.15 -6.15 9.85
CA ASN A 188 11.84 -5.58 8.56
C ASN A 188 10.35 -5.69 8.21
N CYS A 189 9.72 -6.85 8.41
CA CYS A 189 8.34 -7.07 7.99
C CYS A 189 7.65 -8.15 8.82
N VAL A 190 6.42 -7.87 9.23
CA VAL A 190 5.54 -8.80 9.93
C VAL A 190 4.22 -8.98 9.19
N GLU A 191 3.68 -10.19 9.19
CA GLU A 191 2.52 -10.59 8.38
C GLU A 191 1.43 -11.24 9.24
N VAL A 192 0.17 -10.98 8.87
CA VAL A 192 -1.03 -11.64 9.41
C VAL A 192 -1.84 -12.18 8.25
N PHE A 193 -2.18 -13.48 8.30
CA PHE A 193 -2.90 -14.19 7.26
C PHE A 193 -4.37 -14.42 7.64
N TYR A 194 -5.22 -14.50 6.63
CA TYR A 194 -6.67 -14.68 6.78
C TYR A 194 -7.15 -15.90 6.02
N ASN A 195 -7.97 -16.74 6.67
CA ASN A 195 -8.64 -17.86 6.02
C ASN A 195 -10.12 -17.99 6.46
N PRO A 196 -11.11 -17.89 5.54
CA PRO A 196 -10.96 -17.37 4.17
C PRO A 196 -10.38 -15.94 4.16
N GLY A 197 -10.09 -15.39 2.98
CA GLY A 197 -9.66 -14.01 2.88
C GLY A 197 -10.82 -13.02 2.96
N ILE A 198 -10.48 -11.74 3.10
CA ILE A 198 -11.41 -10.61 3.14
C ILE A 198 -11.77 -10.24 1.70
N LYS A 199 -13.07 -10.14 1.38
CA LYS A 199 -13.54 -9.77 0.04
C LYS A 199 -13.45 -8.27 -0.17
N ILE A 200 -12.70 -7.84 -1.17
CA ILE A 200 -12.60 -6.44 -1.60
C ILE A 200 -13.33 -6.29 -2.94
N HIS A 201 -14.41 -5.53 -2.98
CA HIS A 201 -15.17 -5.26 -4.20
C HIS A 201 -14.53 -4.11 -4.98
N VAL A 202 -14.11 -4.36 -6.21
CA VAL A 202 -13.51 -3.37 -7.10
C VAL A 202 -14.42 -3.18 -8.30
N ARG A 203 -15.18 -2.08 -8.29
CA ARG A 203 -16.16 -1.75 -9.33
C ARG A 203 -15.50 -1.23 -10.61
N GLY A 204 -16.11 -1.55 -11.75
CA GLY A 204 -15.66 -1.09 -13.07
C GLY A 204 -14.41 -1.78 -13.61
N LEU A 205 -14.11 -2.99 -13.12
CA LEU A 205 -13.09 -3.92 -13.65
C LEU A 205 -13.70 -5.08 -14.45
#